data_AF-A0A1T4YWD1-F1
#
_entry.id   AF-A0A1T4YWD1-F1
#
_cell.length_a   1.000
_cell.length_b   1.000
_cell.length_c   1.000
_cell.angle_alpha   90.00
_cell.angle_beta   90.00
_cell.angle_gamma   90.00
#
_symmetry.space_group_name_H-M   'P 1'
#
loop_
_entity.id
_entity.type
_entity.pdbx_description
1 polymer ?
#
loop_
_entity_poly.entity_id
_entity_poly.type
_entity_poly.pdbx_seq_one_letter_code
_entity_poly.pdbx_strand_id
1 'polypeptide(L)'
;MTDIRFEGDFIHLEGLVVRATANDLMLDATARRKTNTPFRRALVHDFDDGLTLNWDSDYPGGVSVNSCKQILGFNNRDWLIVRSRIMQQFGTDFMLDGGAERRGRFSTSIRRNPFRRALVHGFGDQLVVNWDRDYTGGVVVNGRVTMPDGAVVAGQDVAATLTTLTGQVTALTTELTAATAAIADLTARVTALETEATT
;
A
#
# COMPACT_ATOMS: atom_id res chain seq x y z
N MET A 1 47.24 -11.02 13.07
CA MET A 1 48.28 -9.99 13.22
C MET A 1 47.58 -8.64 13.14
N THR A 2 48.01 -7.66 13.94
CA THR A 2 47.52 -6.28 13.81
C THR A 2 48.64 -5.49 13.14
N ASP A 3 48.38 -4.85 12.02
CA ASP A 3 49.40 -4.19 11.21
C ASP A 3 48.83 -3.06 10.35
N ILE A 4 49.70 -2.13 9.95
CA ILE A 4 49.42 -1.07 8.98
C ILE A 4 50.53 -1.07 7.94
N ARG A 5 50.20 -1.30 6.67
CA ARG A 5 51.18 -1.27 5.58
C ARG A 5 50.65 -0.62 4.31
N PHE A 6 51.57 -0.12 3.49
CA PHE A 6 51.29 0.47 2.18
C PHE A 6 51.61 -0.55 1.09
N GLU A 7 50.67 -0.80 0.18
CA GLU A 7 50.79 -1.77 -0.91
C GLU A 7 50.28 -1.16 -2.22
N GLY A 8 51.20 -0.63 -3.03
CA GLY A 8 50.85 0.10 -4.26
C GLY A 8 49.92 1.28 -3.96
N ASP A 9 48.71 1.23 -4.52
CA ASP A 9 47.67 2.25 -4.35
C ASP A 9 46.83 2.07 -3.06
N PHE A 10 47.09 1.02 -2.26
CA PHE A 10 46.27 0.67 -1.10
C PHE A 10 47.00 0.88 0.23
N ILE A 11 46.24 1.28 1.24
CA ILE A 11 46.63 1.17 2.65
C ILE A 11 45.89 -0.02 3.24
N HIS A 12 46.65 -0.99 3.76
CA HIS A 12 46.11 -2.13 4.49
C HIS A 12 46.08 -1.80 5.98
N LEU A 13 44.88 -1.80 6.57
CA LEU A 13 44.65 -1.68 8.00
C LEU A 13 44.06 -3.01 8.48
N GLU A 14 44.88 -3.83 9.15
CA GLU A 14 44.48 -5.17 9.58
C GLU A 14 44.45 -5.27 11.11
N GLY A 15 43.38 -5.88 11.64
CA GLY A 15 43.18 -6.10 13.06
C GLY A 15 41.80 -6.66 13.35
N LEU A 16 41.58 -7.13 14.58
CA LEU A 16 40.26 -7.63 15.00
C LEU A 16 39.21 -6.52 15.05
N VAL A 17 39.62 -5.30 15.43
CA VAL A 17 38.79 -4.10 15.49
C VAL A 17 39.65 -2.89 15.12
N VAL A 18 39.17 -2.06 14.20
CA VAL A 18 39.74 -0.72 13.95
C VAL A 18 38.90 0.29 14.72
N ARG A 19 39.49 0.94 15.72
CA ARG A 19 38.83 1.98 16.51
C ARG A 19 39.28 3.35 16.02
N ALA A 20 38.33 4.14 15.53
CA ALA A 20 38.51 5.58 15.34
C ALA A 20 37.80 6.32 16.48
N THR A 21 38.51 7.21 17.17
CA THR A 21 37.92 8.11 18.19
C THR A 21 37.67 9.51 17.63
N ALA A 22 37.81 9.68 16.32
CA ALA A 22 37.46 10.90 15.61
C ALA A 22 35.96 10.92 15.31
N ASN A 23 35.39 12.11 15.14
CA ASN A 23 33.97 12.29 14.82
C ASN A 23 33.64 11.93 13.37
N ASP A 24 34.63 12.08 12.48
CA ASP A 24 34.44 12.02 11.03
C ASP A 24 35.34 10.97 10.38
N LEU A 25 34.79 10.22 9.43
CA LEU A 25 35.57 9.52 8.40
C LEU A 25 35.37 10.23 7.05
N MET A 26 36.47 10.74 6.49
CA MET A 26 36.46 11.48 5.23
C MET A 26 36.83 10.59 4.06
N LEU A 27 36.01 10.61 3.00
CA LEU A 27 36.33 9.98 1.71
C LEU A 27 36.42 11.07 0.65
N ASP A 28 37.63 11.58 0.43
CA ASP A 28 37.85 12.70 -0.48
C ASP A 28 38.87 12.36 -1.57
N ALA A 29 38.56 12.81 -2.79
CA ALA A 29 39.45 12.77 -3.92
C ALA A 29 39.16 13.99 -4.79
N THR A 30 40.11 14.93 -4.87
CA THR A 30 39.92 16.23 -5.55
C THR A 30 39.37 16.08 -6.97
N ALA A 31 39.87 15.11 -7.74
CA ALA A 31 39.43 14.84 -9.11
C ALA A 31 37.97 14.38 -9.25
N ARG A 32 37.33 13.96 -8.15
CA ARG A 32 35.93 13.47 -8.12
C ARG A 32 34.97 14.50 -7.51
N ARG A 33 35.49 15.66 -7.08
CA ARG A 33 34.68 16.75 -6.52
C ARG A 33 33.87 17.43 -7.63
N LYS A 34 32.60 17.73 -7.34
CA LYS A 34 31.75 18.58 -8.19
C LYS A 34 31.68 20.03 -7.71
N THR A 35 32.19 20.32 -6.51
CA THR A 35 32.20 21.64 -5.88
C THR A 35 33.50 21.84 -5.07
N ASN A 36 33.80 23.08 -4.67
CA ASN A 36 35.04 23.44 -3.97
C ASN A 36 34.90 23.54 -2.44
N THR A 37 33.98 22.81 -1.81
CA THR A 37 33.90 22.83 -0.33
C THR A 37 35.11 22.10 0.28
N PRO A 38 35.59 22.53 1.47
CA PRO A 38 36.86 22.06 2.03
C PRO A 38 36.81 20.63 2.60
N PHE A 39 35.63 20.14 2.99
CA PHE A 39 35.46 18.84 3.66
C PHE A 39 34.45 17.94 2.91
N ARG A 40 34.65 16.61 3.00
CA ARG A 40 33.79 15.55 2.44
C ARG A 40 33.58 14.42 3.46
N ARG A 41 32.73 14.64 4.46
CA ARG A 41 32.50 13.67 5.52
C ARG A 41 31.55 12.58 5.05
N ALA A 42 32.08 11.37 4.86
CA ALA A 42 31.30 10.24 4.36
C ALA A 42 30.37 9.68 5.45
N LEU A 43 30.93 9.49 6.64
CA LEU A 43 30.27 8.97 7.83
C LEU A 43 30.54 9.93 8.99
N VAL A 44 29.49 10.43 9.63
CA VAL A 44 29.58 11.32 10.81
C VAL A 44 28.83 10.70 11.97
N HIS A 45 29.49 10.59 13.12
CA HIS A 45 28.80 10.38 14.40
C HIS A 45 28.27 11.74 14.87
N ASP A 46 26.97 11.93 14.76
CA ASP A 46 26.32 13.22 14.96
C ASP A 46 25.95 13.50 16.43
N PHE A 47 25.42 14.70 16.68
CA PHE A 47 25.10 15.18 18.03
C PHE A 47 23.96 14.43 18.71
N ASP A 48 23.15 13.67 17.95
CA ASP A 48 22.04 12.88 18.45
C ASP A 48 22.42 11.40 18.63
N ASP A 49 23.73 11.11 18.69
CA ASP A 49 24.29 9.75 18.74
C ASP A 49 23.93 8.92 17.49
N GLY A 50 23.66 9.59 16.37
CA GLY A 50 23.33 9.00 15.08
C GLY A 50 24.55 8.80 14.18
N LEU A 51 24.45 7.85 13.25
CA LEU A 51 25.37 7.77 12.11
C LEU A 51 24.73 8.48 10.91
N THR A 52 25.19 9.68 10.61
CA THR A 52 24.74 10.43 9.44
C THR A 52 25.61 10.11 8.22
N LEU A 53 24.95 9.71 7.13
CA LEU A 53 25.56 9.61 5.81
C LEU A 53 25.43 10.95 5.10
N ASN A 54 26.52 11.46 4.51
CA ASN A 54 26.54 12.71 3.75
C ASN A 54 26.06 13.92 4.57
N TRP A 55 26.75 14.16 5.69
CA TRP A 55 26.50 15.30 6.56
C TRP A 55 26.64 16.63 5.81
N ASP A 56 25.76 17.59 6.11
CA ASP A 56 25.75 18.95 5.54
C ASP A 56 25.73 19.00 3.99
N SER A 57 25.23 17.96 3.32
CA SER A 57 25.29 17.83 1.86
C SER A 57 26.73 17.89 1.30
N ASP A 58 27.71 17.42 2.08
CA ASP A 58 29.12 17.31 1.70
C ASP A 58 29.33 16.53 0.38
N TYR A 59 28.36 15.74 -0.05
CA TYR A 59 28.22 15.15 -1.38
C TYR A 59 26.93 15.71 -2.03
N PRO A 60 27.02 16.80 -2.82
CA PRO A 60 25.85 17.42 -3.45
C PRO A 60 25.11 16.51 -4.44
N GLY A 61 25.78 15.46 -4.94
CA GLY A 61 25.17 14.44 -5.77
C GLY A 61 24.38 13.38 -4.98
N GLY A 62 24.39 13.45 -3.65
CA GLY A 62 23.78 12.46 -2.76
C GLY A 62 24.62 11.22 -2.55
N VAL A 63 24.02 10.25 -1.86
CA VAL A 63 24.59 8.90 -1.61
C VAL A 63 23.75 7.88 -2.34
N SER A 64 24.40 6.97 -3.06
CA SER A 64 23.75 5.78 -3.61
C SER A 64 24.12 4.57 -2.77
N VAL A 65 23.11 3.86 -2.27
CA VAL A 65 23.29 2.59 -1.55
C VAL A 65 22.84 1.46 -2.45
N ASN A 66 23.79 0.76 -3.06
CA ASN A 66 23.50 -0.38 -3.93
C ASN A 66 23.36 -1.66 -3.11
N SER A 67 22.45 -2.54 -3.54
CA SER A 67 22.25 -3.87 -2.93
C SER A 67 21.98 -3.83 -1.41
N CYS A 68 21.26 -2.81 -0.94
CA CYS A 68 20.79 -2.76 0.44
C CYS A 68 19.88 -3.97 0.70
N LYS A 69 20.34 -4.89 1.55
CA LYS A 69 19.60 -6.11 1.87
C LYS A 69 18.37 -5.82 2.75
N GLN A 70 18.53 -4.96 3.74
CA GLN A 70 17.51 -4.70 4.76
C GLN A 70 17.81 -3.42 5.56
N ILE A 71 16.75 -2.69 5.94
CA ILE A 71 16.79 -1.64 6.96
C ILE A 71 15.93 -2.13 8.14
N LEU A 72 16.54 -2.23 9.32
CA LEU A 72 15.90 -2.72 10.54
C LEU A 72 15.71 -1.58 11.53
N GLY A 73 14.52 -1.53 12.13
CA GLY A 73 14.36 -0.91 13.44
C GLY A 73 14.89 -1.83 14.56
N PHE A 74 15.22 -1.24 15.69
CA PHE A 74 15.42 -1.86 16.99
C PHE A 74 14.12 -2.33 17.69
N ASN A 75 12.97 -1.64 17.58
CA ASN A 75 11.68 -2.00 18.22
C ASN A 75 10.42 -1.49 17.47
N ASN A 76 9.23 -1.82 17.98
CA ASN A 76 7.93 -1.49 17.38
C ASN A 76 7.58 0.02 17.36
N ARG A 77 8.45 0.89 17.84
CA ARG A 77 8.31 2.36 17.78
C ARG A 77 9.16 2.98 16.68
N ASP A 78 9.89 2.19 15.91
CA ASP A 78 10.79 2.72 14.91
C ASP A 78 10.06 3.09 13.64
N TRP A 79 10.47 4.24 13.10
CA TRP A 79 9.90 4.80 11.88
C TRP A 79 10.96 4.81 10.80
N LEU A 80 10.62 4.29 9.62
CA LEU A 80 11.30 4.67 8.40
C LEU A 80 10.71 6.00 7.92
N ILE A 81 11.40 7.10 8.18
CA ILE A 81 10.97 8.43 7.72
C ILE A 81 11.60 8.70 6.36
N VAL A 82 10.79 8.73 5.30
CA VAL A 82 11.22 9.15 3.96
C VAL A 82 10.61 10.51 3.65
N ARG A 83 11.44 11.56 3.69
CA ARG A 83 11.03 12.92 3.28
C ARG A 83 11.44 13.14 1.82
N SER A 84 10.50 12.97 0.91
CA SER A 84 10.70 13.21 -0.52
C SER A 84 9.44 13.80 -1.16
N ARG A 85 9.60 14.54 -2.26
CA ARG A 85 8.47 14.96 -3.10
C ARG A 85 7.80 13.77 -3.77
N ILE A 86 8.59 12.78 -4.20
CA ILE A 86 8.12 11.58 -4.90
C ILE A 86 8.84 10.36 -4.32
N MET A 87 8.09 9.32 -4.00
CA MET A 87 8.61 7.99 -3.72
C MET A 87 8.26 7.09 -4.91
N GLN A 88 9.26 6.46 -5.50
CA GLN A 88 9.06 5.50 -6.59
C GLN A 88 9.48 4.11 -6.12
N GLN A 89 8.62 3.13 -6.40
CA GLN A 89 8.88 1.72 -6.16
C GLN A 89 8.90 0.99 -7.51
N PHE A 90 9.97 0.24 -7.77
CA PHE A 90 10.09 -0.63 -8.95
C PHE A 90 9.84 -2.11 -8.62
N GLY A 91 9.67 -2.46 -7.34
CA GLY A 91 9.29 -3.81 -6.93
C GLY A 91 7.82 -4.12 -7.22
N THR A 92 7.48 -5.39 -7.40
CA THR A 92 6.12 -5.85 -7.75
C THR A 92 5.09 -5.62 -6.66
N ASP A 93 5.51 -5.67 -5.39
CA ASP A 93 4.61 -5.75 -4.24
C ASP A 93 4.90 -4.65 -3.21
N PHE A 94 3.86 -4.04 -2.65
CA PHE A 94 3.96 -3.21 -1.45
C PHE A 94 3.30 -3.92 -0.27
N MET A 95 4.14 -4.31 0.70
CA MET A 95 3.73 -5.10 1.86
C MET A 95 3.46 -4.21 3.08
N LEU A 96 2.27 -4.31 3.67
CA LEU A 96 1.91 -3.63 4.90
C LEU A 96 1.47 -4.67 5.94
N ASP A 97 2.43 -5.28 6.62
CA ASP A 97 2.17 -6.26 7.68
C ASP A 97 2.50 -5.65 9.04
N GLY A 98 1.49 -5.53 9.91
CA GLY A 98 1.64 -5.00 11.26
C GLY A 98 2.35 -5.94 12.24
N GLY A 99 2.98 -7.03 11.75
CA GLY A 99 3.67 -8.02 12.57
C GLY A 99 2.71 -8.89 13.39
N ALA A 100 3.24 -9.96 14.00
CA ALA A 100 2.45 -11.00 14.67
C ALA A 100 1.42 -10.48 15.69
N GLU A 101 1.71 -9.35 16.34
CA GLU A 101 0.87 -8.69 17.34
C GLU A 101 -0.48 -8.23 16.79
N ARG A 102 -0.52 -7.76 15.52
CA ARG A 102 -1.75 -7.28 14.88
C ARG A 102 -2.49 -8.35 14.09
N ARG A 103 -1.92 -9.55 13.95
CA ARG A 103 -2.46 -10.61 13.08
C ARG A 103 -3.69 -11.32 13.66
N GLY A 104 -4.06 -11.05 14.92
CA GLY A 104 -5.08 -11.79 15.67
C GLY A 104 -4.67 -13.25 15.86
N ARG A 105 -5.06 -13.89 16.97
CA ARG A 105 -4.88 -15.34 17.11
C ARG A 105 -5.90 -16.06 16.22
N PHE A 106 -5.64 -16.15 14.91
CA PHE A 106 -6.42 -17.00 14.03
C PHE A 106 -5.76 -18.37 13.84
N SER A 107 -6.60 -19.36 14.10
CA SER A 107 -6.38 -20.78 14.30
C SER A 107 -5.56 -21.47 13.21
N THR A 108 -4.88 -22.53 13.64
CA THR A 108 -4.07 -23.49 12.90
C THR A 108 -4.80 -24.09 11.71
N SER A 109 -4.35 -23.84 10.47
CA SER A 109 -4.30 -24.83 9.35
C SER A 109 -4.26 -24.23 7.94
N ILE A 110 -4.58 -22.95 7.73
CA ILE A 110 -4.54 -22.39 6.37
C ILE A 110 -3.11 -21.98 6.02
N ARG A 111 -2.58 -22.54 4.92
CA ARG A 111 -1.25 -22.25 4.37
C ARG A 111 -1.03 -20.74 4.37
N ARG A 112 -0.16 -20.27 5.29
CA ARG A 112 0.21 -18.86 5.36
C ARG A 112 1.08 -18.58 4.14
N ASN A 113 0.55 -17.88 3.15
CA ASN A 113 1.43 -17.11 2.29
C ASN A 113 2.27 -16.21 3.24
N PRO A 114 3.61 -16.36 3.30
CA PRO A 114 4.42 -15.54 4.19
C PRO A 114 4.39 -14.07 3.79
N PHE A 115 3.96 -13.78 2.56
CA PHE A 115 3.92 -12.45 2.00
C PHE A 115 2.50 -11.91 2.09
N ARG A 116 2.20 -11.04 3.07
CA ARG A 116 0.88 -10.39 3.19
C ARG A 116 0.83 -9.09 2.39
N ARG A 117 0.57 -9.18 1.09
CA ARG A 117 0.74 -8.04 0.18
C ARG A 117 -0.50 -7.16 0.15
N ALA A 118 -0.35 -5.90 0.56
CA ALA A 118 -1.45 -4.95 0.61
C ALA A 118 -1.87 -4.51 -0.79
N LEU A 119 -0.86 -4.18 -1.59
CA LEU A 119 -0.99 -3.72 -2.97
C LEU A 119 -0.04 -4.54 -3.84
N VAL A 120 -0.57 -5.08 -4.93
CA VAL A 120 0.20 -5.86 -5.91
C VAL A 120 0.01 -5.23 -7.28
N HIS A 121 1.11 -4.99 -7.99
CA HIS A 121 1.05 -4.71 -9.42
C HIS A 121 0.93 -6.04 -10.16
N GLY A 122 -0.30 -6.40 -10.50
CA GLY A 122 -0.63 -7.62 -11.22
C GLY A 122 -0.25 -7.57 -12.70
N PHE A 123 -0.64 -8.62 -13.42
CA PHE A 123 -0.46 -8.71 -14.86
C PHE A 123 -1.41 -7.76 -15.60
N GLY A 124 -0.99 -7.23 -16.74
CA GLY A 124 -1.80 -6.33 -17.57
C GLY A 124 -2.12 -4.99 -16.88
N ASP A 125 -1.14 -4.44 -16.16
CA ASP A 125 -1.23 -3.14 -15.49
C ASP A 125 -2.35 -3.02 -14.43
N GLN A 126 -2.64 -4.13 -13.77
CA GLN A 126 -3.63 -4.18 -12.69
C GLN A 126 -3.03 -3.74 -11.36
N LEU A 127 -3.72 -2.87 -10.63
CA LEU A 127 -3.49 -2.67 -9.20
C LEU A 127 -4.46 -3.57 -8.42
N VAL A 128 -3.92 -4.61 -7.80
CA VAL A 128 -4.72 -5.55 -7.00
C VAL A 128 -4.58 -5.19 -5.53
N VAL A 129 -5.72 -4.98 -4.89
CA VAL A 129 -5.83 -4.79 -3.44
C VAL A 129 -6.12 -6.14 -2.81
N ASN A 130 -5.31 -6.57 -1.85
CA ASN A 130 -5.45 -7.87 -1.16
C ASN A 130 -5.38 -9.08 -2.12
N TRP A 131 -4.22 -9.24 -2.77
CA TRP A 131 -3.95 -10.37 -3.64
C TRP A 131 -4.03 -11.71 -2.87
N ASP A 132 -4.54 -12.76 -3.52
CA ASP A 132 -4.62 -14.14 -2.98
C ASP A 132 -5.29 -14.30 -1.60
N ARG A 133 -6.12 -13.33 -1.18
CA ARG A 133 -6.71 -13.28 0.17
C ARG A 133 -5.65 -13.20 1.28
N ASP A 134 -4.52 -12.55 1.01
CA ASP A 134 -3.42 -12.27 1.95
C ASP A 134 -3.91 -11.61 3.26
N TYR A 135 -5.01 -10.84 3.18
CA TYR A 135 -5.83 -10.34 4.29
C TYR A 135 -7.18 -11.07 4.29
N THR A 136 -7.29 -12.11 5.11
CA THR A 136 -8.51 -12.94 5.21
C THR A 136 -9.74 -12.17 5.70
N GLY A 137 -9.55 -11.04 6.39
CA GLY A 137 -10.63 -10.13 6.79
C GLY A 137 -11.12 -9.21 5.66
N GLY A 138 -10.51 -9.28 4.46
CA GLY A 138 -10.80 -8.38 3.36
C GLY A 138 -10.12 -7.02 3.47
N VAL A 139 -10.52 -6.09 2.61
CA VAL A 139 -10.11 -4.69 2.64
C VAL A 139 -11.33 -3.79 2.65
N VAL A 140 -11.31 -2.80 3.52
CA VAL A 140 -12.33 -1.76 3.59
C VAL A 140 -11.76 -0.49 2.96
N VAL A 141 -12.45 0.04 1.96
CA VAL A 141 -12.17 1.36 1.38
C VAL A 141 -13.24 2.32 1.89
N ASN A 142 -12.88 3.17 2.85
CA ASN A 142 -13.79 4.17 3.40
C ASN A 142 -13.76 5.45 2.55
N GLY A 143 -14.93 6.04 2.30
CA GLY A 143 -15.09 7.25 1.50
C GLY A 143 -15.56 6.98 0.06
N ARG A 144 -15.63 8.04 -0.75
CA ARG A 144 -16.08 7.95 -2.14
C ARG A 144 -15.02 7.28 -3.01
N VAL A 145 -15.39 6.19 -3.67
CA VAL A 145 -14.60 5.56 -4.74
C VAL A 145 -15.17 6.02 -6.08
N THR A 146 -14.34 6.64 -6.92
CA THR A 146 -14.72 7.06 -8.27
C THR A 146 -14.04 6.11 -9.27
N MET A 147 -14.84 5.41 -10.06
CA MET A 147 -14.39 4.54 -11.15
C MET A 147 -14.96 5.11 -12.47
N PRO A 148 -14.20 5.94 -13.21
CA PRO A 148 -14.71 6.65 -14.38
C PRO A 148 -15.25 5.72 -15.47
N ASP A 149 -14.59 4.58 -15.66
CA ASP A 149 -14.92 3.61 -16.71
C ASP A 149 -15.89 2.52 -16.24
N GLY A 150 -16.51 2.70 -15.06
CA GLY A 150 -17.44 1.74 -14.47
C GLY A 150 -16.77 0.70 -13.57
N ALA A 151 -17.57 -0.25 -13.09
CA ALA A 151 -17.14 -1.28 -12.15
C ALA A 151 -17.71 -2.65 -12.58
N VAL A 152 -16.83 -3.65 -12.63
CA VAL A 152 -17.22 -5.05 -12.83
C VAL A 152 -17.01 -5.80 -11.52
N VAL A 153 -18.06 -6.41 -10.99
CA VAL A 153 -18.03 -7.20 -9.76
C VAL A 153 -18.45 -8.63 -10.07
N ALA A 154 -17.60 -9.60 -9.74
CA ALA A 154 -17.82 -11.01 -10.04
C ALA A 154 -18.15 -11.29 -11.53
N GLY A 155 -17.51 -10.53 -12.43
CA GLY A 155 -17.72 -10.65 -13.88
C GLY A 155 -18.97 -9.95 -14.42
N GLN A 156 -19.75 -9.27 -13.56
CA GLN A 156 -20.94 -8.53 -13.96
C GLN A 156 -20.66 -7.03 -13.96
N ASP A 157 -21.06 -6.36 -15.04
CA ASP A 157 -21.06 -4.90 -15.08
C ASP A 157 -22.16 -4.35 -14.15
N VAL A 158 -21.75 -3.52 -13.19
CA VAL A 158 -22.65 -3.02 -12.14
C VAL A 158 -23.69 -2.07 -12.74
N ALA A 159 -23.34 -1.26 -13.73
CA ALA A 159 -24.25 -0.30 -14.34
C ALA A 159 -25.37 -1.02 -15.12
N ALA A 160 -25.02 -2.00 -15.96
CA ALA A 160 -25.98 -2.83 -16.70
C ALA A 160 -26.91 -3.60 -15.76
N THR A 161 -26.36 -4.14 -14.66
CA THR A 161 -27.15 -4.82 -13.63
C THR A 161 -28.15 -3.86 -13.01
N LEU A 162 -27.73 -2.64 -12.64
CA LEU A 162 -28.61 -1.63 -12.05
C LEU A 162 -29.72 -1.20 -13.02
N THR A 163 -29.39 -0.96 -14.29
CA THR A 163 -30.37 -0.63 -15.34
C THR A 163 -31.44 -1.72 -15.48
N THR A 164 -31.01 -2.99 -15.47
CA THR A 164 -31.93 -4.13 -15.55
C THR A 164 -32.88 -4.17 -14.35
N LEU A 165 -32.34 -4.03 -13.13
CA LEU A 165 -33.16 -3.98 -11.91
C LEU A 165 -34.13 -2.81 -11.93
N THR A 166 -33.71 -1.62 -12.39
CA THR A 166 -34.61 -0.46 -12.53
C THR A 166 -35.77 -0.77 -13.48
N GLY A 167 -35.49 -1.39 -14.63
CA GLY A 167 -36.54 -1.79 -15.58
C GLY A 167 -37.53 -2.79 -14.99
N GLN A 168 -37.03 -3.79 -14.24
CA GLN A 168 -37.87 -4.76 -13.53
C GLN A 168 -38.78 -4.09 -12.49
N VAL A 169 -38.25 -3.14 -11.72
CA VAL A 169 -39.02 -2.37 -10.73
C VAL A 169 -40.11 -1.53 -11.42
N THR A 170 -39.80 -0.89 -12.55
CA THR A 170 -40.80 -0.14 -13.32
C THR A 170 -41.92 -1.05 -13.83
N ALA A 171 -41.60 -2.22 -14.39
CA ALA A 171 -42.59 -3.17 -14.88
C ALA A 171 -43.51 -3.68 -13.76
N LEU A 172 -42.93 -4.09 -12.63
CA LEU A 172 -43.69 -4.54 -11.45
C LEU A 172 -44.59 -3.43 -10.91
N THR A 173 -44.14 -2.17 -10.96
CA THR A 173 -44.96 -1.02 -10.56
C THR A 173 -46.18 -0.87 -11.47
N THR A 174 -46.03 -1.05 -12.78
CA THR A 174 -47.15 -1.01 -13.75
C THR A 174 -48.15 -2.15 -13.51
N GLU A 175 -47.66 -3.38 -13.30
CA GLU A 175 -48.53 -4.53 -13.02
C GLU A 175 -49.34 -4.35 -11.73
N LEU A 176 -48.71 -3.82 -10.66
CA LEU A 176 -49.39 -3.54 -9.40
C LEU A 176 -50.49 -2.49 -9.55
N THR A 177 -50.25 -1.43 -10.33
CA THR A 177 -51.27 -0.41 -10.62
C THR A 177 -52.46 -1.02 -11.35
N ALA A 178 -52.23 -1.87 -12.35
CA ALA A 178 -53.30 -2.54 -13.08
C ALA A 178 -54.12 -3.48 -12.18
N ALA A 179 -53.46 -4.28 -11.35
CA ALA A 179 -54.12 -5.18 -10.41
C ALA A 179 -54.98 -4.38 -9.38
N THR A 180 -54.47 -3.26 -8.90
CA THR A 180 -55.19 -2.38 -7.96
C THR A 180 -56.46 -1.81 -8.59
N ALA A 181 -56.41 -1.39 -9.85
CA ALA A 181 -57.58 -0.92 -10.59
C ALA A 181 -58.62 -2.03 -10.77
N ALA A 182 -58.18 -3.25 -11.10
CA ALA A 182 -59.05 -4.40 -11.24
C ALA A 182 -59.77 -4.77 -9.92
N ILE A 183 -59.07 -4.69 -8.79
CA ILE A 183 -59.66 -4.91 -7.45
C ILE A 183 -60.71 -3.85 -7.14
N ALA A 184 -60.44 -2.58 -7.45
CA ALA A 184 -61.39 -1.49 -7.22
C ALA A 184 -62.67 -1.68 -8.05
N ASP A 185 -62.54 -2.06 -9.32
CA ASP A 185 -63.68 -2.40 -10.19
C ASP A 185 -64.49 -3.57 -9.61
N LEU A 186 -63.83 -4.66 -9.22
CA LEU A 186 -64.50 -5.82 -8.66
C LEU A 186 -65.23 -5.47 -7.35
N THR A 187 -64.61 -4.65 -6.50
CA THR A 187 -65.22 -4.17 -5.26
C THR A 187 -66.50 -3.39 -5.55
N ALA A 188 -66.47 -2.46 -6.51
CA ALA A 188 -67.66 -1.70 -6.91
C ALA A 188 -68.79 -2.61 -7.44
N ARG A 189 -68.44 -3.62 -8.25
CA ARG A 189 -69.40 -4.60 -8.79
C ARG A 189 -70.03 -5.45 -7.69
N VAL A 190 -69.26 -5.89 -6.71
CA VAL A 190 -69.77 -6.66 -5.56
C VAL A 190 -70.74 -5.81 -4.74
N THR A 191 -70.39 -4.57 -4.42
CA THR A 191 -71.28 -3.65 -3.69
C THR A 191 -72.61 -3.40 -4.43
N ALA A 192 -72.58 -3.28 -5.76
CA ALA A 192 -73.80 -3.13 -6.56
C ALA A 192 -74.73 -4.35 -6.43
N LEU A 193 -74.17 -5.58 -6.55
CA LEU A 193 -74.93 -6.83 -6.40
C LEU A 193 -75.51 -7.00 -5.00
N GLU A 194 -74.76 -6.64 -3.95
CA GLU A 194 -75.25 -6.67 -2.57
C GLU A 194 -76.44 -5.72 -2.36
N THR A 195 -76.44 -4.57 -3.06
CA THR A 195 -77.55 -3.59 -3.00
C THR A 195 -78.81 -4.14 -3.69
N GLU A 196 -78.67 -4.71 -4.89
CA GLU A 196 -79.79 -5.31 -5.65
C GLU A 196 -80.44 -6.49 -4.90
N ALA A 197 -79.67 -7.28 -4.15
CA ALA A 197 -80.20 -8.41 -3.39
C ALA A 197 -81.06 -8.01 -2.17
N THR A 198 -81.03 -6.73 -1.76
CA THR A 198 -81.77 -6.22 -0.60
C THR A 198 -83.04 -5.45 -0.94
N THR A 199 -83.35 -5.29 -2.23
CA THR A 199 -84.59 -4.67 -2.77
C THR A 199 -85.54 -5.71 -3.34
#